data_AF-A0A1C5BFR7-F1
#
_entry.id   AF-A0A1C5BFR7-F1
#
_cell.length_a   1.000
_cell.length_b   1.000
_cell.length_c   1.000
_cell.angle_alpha   90.00
_cell.angle_beta   90.00
_cell.angle_gamma   90.00
#
_symmetry.space_group_name_H-M   'P 1'
#
loop_
_entity.id
_entity.type
_entity.pdbx_description
1 polymer ?
#
loop_
_entity_poly.entity_id
_entity_poly.type
_entity_poly.pdbx_seq_one_letter_code
_entity_poly.pdbx_strand_id
1 'polypeptide(L)'
;MTIAEYLLPGWLLALHAERPDTAVSLLAGNSARVAELLLSGEADLGFVEGLSVPAGLDAVVIGHDRLIVVTAPGHPWARRRRPLSPQELGETPLILRERGSGTRQVLDAALGGWRGR
;
A
#
# COMPACT_ATOMS: atom_id res chain seq x y z
N MET A 1 -7.80 3.06 1.87
CA MET A 1 -6.87 1.90 1.84
C MET A 1 -6.91 1.29 0.45
N THR A 2 -5.86 0.63 -0.05
CA THR A 2 -5.79 0.24 -1.47
C THR A 2 -6.35 -1.16 -1.70
N ILE A 3 -5.67 -2.21 -1.27
CA ILE A 3 -6.05 -3.60 -1.57
C ILE A 3 -7.46 -3.94 -1.08
N ALA A 4 -7.78 -3.58 0.17
CA ALA A 4 -9.07 -3.89 0.78
C ALA A 4 -10.28 -3.25 0.08
N GLU A 5 -10.10 -2.09 -0.55
CA GLU A 5 -11.19 -1.34 -1.20
C GLU A 5 -11.31 -1.66 -2.69
N TYR A 6 -10.19 -1.96 -3.37
CA TYR A 6 -10.16 -2.10 -4.83
C TYR A 6 -10.01 -3.54 -5.32
N LEU A 7 -9.33 -4.41 -4.59
CA LEU A 7 -9.02 -5.77 -5.05
C LEU A 7 -9.83 -6.83 -4.31
N LEU A 8 -9.90 -6.74 -2.97
CA LEU A 8 -10.58 -7.75 -2.16
C LEU A 8 -12.05 -7.97 -2.54
N PRO A 9 -12.87 -6.94 -2.83
CA PRO A 9 -14.26 -7.19 -3.23
C PRO A 9 -14.37 -8.14 -4.42
N GLY A 10 -13.52 -7.97 -5.44
CA GLY A 10 -13.49 -8.85 -6.62
C GLY A 10 -13.04 -10.26 -6.27
N TRP A 11 -12.01 -10.42 -5.44
CA TRP A 11 -11.50 -11.73 -5.04
C TRP A 11 -12.48 -12.49 -4.15
N LEU A 12 -13.18 -11.79 -3.24
CA LEU A 12 -14.19 -12.40 -2.37
C LEU A 12 -15.41 -12.87 -3.17
N LEU A 13 -15.82 -12.12 -4.21
CA LEU A 13 -16.87 -12.55 -5.13
C LEU A 13 -16.46 -13.82 -5.89
N ALA A 14 -15.21 -13.88 -6.38
CA ALA A 14 -14.68 -15.06 -7.07
C ALA A 14 -14.62 -16.28 -6.12
N LEU A 15 -14.13 -16.09 -4.89
CA LEU A 15 -14.11 -17.15 -3.87
C LEU A 15 -15.52 -17.66 -3.57
N HIS A 16 -16.49 -16.77 -3.38
CA HIS A 16 -17.87 -17.17 -3.08
C HIS A 16 -18.50 -17.95 -4.24
N ALA A 17 -18.20 -17.59 -5.50
CA ALA A 17 -18.69 -18.32 -6.66
C ALA A 17 -18.14 -19.76 -6.73
N GLU A 18 -16.90 -19.98 -6.32
CA GLU A 18 -16.27 -21.31 -6.33
C GLU A 18 -16.54 -22.12 -5.04
N ARG A 19 -16.70 -21.44 -3.91
CA ARG A 19 -16.81 -22.00 -2.55
C ARG A 19 -17.85 -21.22 -1.73
N PRO A 20 -19.16 -21.40 -2.00
CA PRO A 20 -20.22 -20.59 -1.42
C PRO A 20 -20.34 -20.71 0.10
N ASP A 21 -19.94 -21.85 0.67
CA ASP A 21 -20.03 -22.12 2.11
C ASP A 21 -18.83 -21.56 2.92
N THR A 22 -17.85 -20.94 2.26
CA THR A 22 -16.70 -20.34 2.96
C THR A 22 -17.11 -19.05 3.66
N ALA A 23 -17.12 -19.08 4.99
CA ALA A 23 -17.27 -17.89 5.82
C ALA A 23 -15.97 -17.08 5.83
N VAL A 24 -16.06 -15.77 5.56
CA VAL A 24 -14.92 -14.85 5.57
C VAL A 24 -15.20 -13.70 6.52
N SER A 25 -14.25 -13.39 7.40
CA SER A 25 -14.20 -12.14 8.16
C SER A 25 -13.13 -11.24 7.55
N LEU A 26 -13.46 -9.97 7.32
CA LEU A 26 -12.52 -8.99 6.78
C LEU A 26 -12.15 -7.96 7.85
N LEU A 27 -10.87 -7.94 8.22
CA LEU A 27 -10.27 -6.88 9.03
C LEU A 27 -9.44 -5.97 8.14
N ALA A 28 -9.59 -4.67 8.34
CA ALA A 28 -9.03 -3.65 7.46
C ALA A 28 -8.08 -2.73 8.25
N GLY A 29 -6.83 -2.61 7.79
CA GLY A 29 -5.82 -1.76 8.41
C GLY A 29 -4.61 -1.52 7.49
N ASN A 30 -3.68 -0.67 7.92
CA ASN A 30 -2.42 -0.48 7.21
C ASN A 30 -1.50 -1.71 7.36
N SER A 31 -0.39 -1.73 6.62
CA SER A 31 0.53 -2.88 6.59
C SER A 31 1.04 -3.28 7.98
N ALA A 32 1.28 -2.31 8.88
CA ALA A 32 1.68 -2.58 10.25
C ALA A 32 0.59 -3.31 11.05
N ARG A 33 -0.67 -2.83 10.97
CA ARG A 33 -1.79 -3.50 11.65
C ARG A 33 -2.07 -4.89 11.11
N VAL A 34 -1.93 -5.10 9.81
CA VAL A 34 -2.08 -6.44 9.20
C VAL A 34 -1.02 -7.40 9.76
N ALA A 35 0.23 -6.96 9.86
CA ALA A 35 1.29 -7.78 10.43
C ALA A 35 1.03 -8.15 11.90
N GLU A 36 0.56 -7.20 12.70
CA GLU A 36 0.18 -7.44 14.10
C GLU A 36 -0.91 -8.51 14.23
N LEU A 37 -1.96 -8.42 13.40
CA LEU A 37 -3.08 -9.39 13.41
C LEU A 37 -2.63 -10.80 13.03
N LEU A 38 -1.70 -10.93 12.08
CA LEU A 38 -1.14 -12.23 11.70
C LEU A 38 -0.27 -12.81 12.82
N LEU A 39 0.61 -11.99 13.39
CA LEU A 39 1.52 -12.43 14.45
C LEU A 39 0.78 -12.76 15.76
N SER A 40 -0.36 -12.14 16.03
CA SER A 40 -1.22 -12.46 17.19
C SER A 40 -2.16 -13.65 16.95
N GLY A 41 -2.26 -14.15 15.72
CA GLY A 41 -3.20 -15.21 15.35
C GLY A 41 -4.66 -14.76 15.25
N GLU A 42 -4.92 -13.45 15.19
CA GLU A 42 -6.26 -12.89 14.98
C GLU A 42 -6.69 -12.90 13.50
N ALA A 43 -5.74 -13.13 12.58
CA ALA A 43 -6.00 -13.30 11.16
C ALA A 43 -5.14 -14.44 10.59
N ASP A 44 -5.68 -15.15 9.59
CA ASP A 44 -4.98 -16.26 8.91
C ASP A 44 -4.18 -15.79 7.69
N LEU A 45 -4.64 -14.74 7.01
CA LEU A 45 -4.04 -14.20 5.78
C LEU A 45 -4.07 -12.67 5.78
N GLY A 46 -2.98 -12.07 5.33
CA GLY A 46 -2.84 -10.63 5.21
C GLY A 46 -2.40 -10.21 3.82
N PHE A 47 -3.02 -9.16 3.29
CA PHE A 47 -2.63 -8.55 2.03
C PHE A 47 -2.04 -7.17 2.30
N VAL A 48 -0.80 -6.98 1.91
CA VAL A 48 -0.06 -5.73 2.15
C VAL A 48 0.71 -5.30 0.92
N GLU A 49 0.97 -4.01 0.85
CA GLU A 49 1.99 -3.42 -0.01
C GLU A 49 3.21 -3.11 0.87
N GLY A 50 4.41 -3.06 0.29
CA GLY A 50 5.61 -2.67 1.01
C GLY A 50 6.89 -3.33 0.47
N LEU A 51 8.03 -2.90 1.02
CA LEU A 51 9.35 -3.36 0.59
C LEU A 51 9.93 -4.47 1.48
N SER A 52 9.27 -4.76 2.60
CA SER A 52 9.79 -5.69 3.60
C SER A 52 8.67 -6.52 4.21
N VAL A 53 8.98 -7.79 4.44
CA VAL A 53 8.15 -8.70 5.22
C VAL A 53 8.59 -8.63 6.68
N PRO A 54 7.67 -8.41 7.64
CA PRO A 54 8.00 -8.46 9.06
C PRO A 54 8.59 -9.81 9.46
N ALA A 55 9.50 -9.81 10.43
CA ALA A 55 10.05 -11.05 10.97
C ALA A 55 8.93 -11.94 11.56
N GLY A 56 9.03 -13.25 11.33
CA GLY A 56 8.02 -14.21 11.76
C GLY A 56 6.86 -14.40 10.79
N LEU A 57 6.88 -13.73 9.63
CA LEU A 57 5.91 -13.93 8.55
C LEU A 57 6.63 -14.32 7.26
N ASP A 58 6.00 -15.20 6.49
CA ASP A 58 6.35 -15.46 5.10
C ASP A 58 5.42 -14.65 4.18
N ALA A 59 5.89 -14.33 2.97
CA ALA A 59 5.08 -13.63 1.99
C ALA A 59 5.28 -14.18 0.58
N VAL A 60 4.21 -14.06 -0.22
CA VAL A 60 4.22 -14.36 -1.66
C VAL A 60 3.77 -13.12 -2.42
N VAL A 61 4.52 -12.75 -3.45
CA VAL A 61 4.15 -11.65 -4.34
C VAL A 61 3.06 -12.13 -5.30
N ILE A 62 1.89 -11.53 -5.22
CA ILE A 62 0.73 -11.84 -6.08
C ILE A 62 0.49 -10.80 -7.17
N GLY A 63 1.22 -9.68 -7.13
CA GLY A 63 1.09 -8.59 -8.09
C GLY A 63 1.99 -7.41 -7.77
N HIS A 64 2.03 -6.47 -8.71
CA HIS A 64 2.75 -5.20 -8.56
C HIS A 64 1.84 -4.06 -8.99
N ASP A 65 1.95 -2.94 -8.28
CA ASP A 65 1.33 -1.68 -8.66
C ASP A 65 2.41 -0.62 -8.95
N ARG A 66 1.96 0.60 -9.27
CA ARG A 66 2.84 1.75 -9.48
C ARG A 66 2.33 2.94 -8.70
N LEU A 67 3.19 3.49 -7.86
CA LEU A 67 2.93 4.78 -7.23
C LEU A 67 3.14 5.90 -8.24
N ILE A 68 2.15 6.78 -8.33
CA ILE A 68 2.16 7.94 -9.21
C ILE A 68 1.97 9.22 -8.40
N VAL A 69 2.61 10.29 -8.84
CA VAL A 69 2.38 11.62 -8.28
C VAL A 69 1.10 12.18 -8.88
N VAL A 70 0.17 12.58 -8.03
CA VAL A 70 -1.08 13.22 -8.43
C VAL A 70 -1.04 14.68 -7.97
N THR A 71 -1.41 15.59 -8.86
CA THR A 71 -1.48 17.03 -8.55
C THR A 71 -2.78 17.63 -9.06
N ALA A 72 -3.17 18.78 -8.52
CA ALA A 72 -4.26 19.55 -9.09
C ALA A 72 -3.94 19.98 -10.53
N PRO A 73 -4.94 20.12 -11.43
CA PRO A 73 -4.70 20.46 -12.83
C PRO A 73 -3.92 21.76 -13.08
N GLY A 74 -3.97 22.71 -12.14
CA GLY A 74 -3.23 23.97 -12.19
C GLY A 74 -1.80 23.92 -11.65
N HIS A 75 -1.37 22.80 -11.06
CA HIS A 75 -0.03 22.67 -10.50
C HIS A 75 1.05 22.67 -11.59
N PRO A 76 2.24 23.28 -11.39
CA PRO A 76 3.31 23.32 -12.39
C PRO A 76 3.69 21.94 -12.95
N TRP A 77 3.63 20.89 -12.12
CA TRP A 77 3.92 19.52 -12.55
C TRP A 77 2.91 18.92 -13.53
N ALA A 78 1.66 19.41 -13.55
CA ALA A 78 0.61 18.86 -14.42
C ALA A 78 0.90 19.02 -15.92
N ARG A 79 1.76 19.99 -16.30
CA ARG A 79 2.14 20.26 -17.70
C ARG A 79 3.57 19.85 -18.03
N ARG A 80 4.24 19.16 -17.10
CA ARG A 80 5.65 18.83 -17.23
C ARG A 80 5.85 17.73 -18.28
N ARG A 81 6.93 17.84 -19.05
CA ARG A 81 7.32 16.84 -20.09
C ARG A 81 8.49 15.95 -19.68
N ARG A 82 9.12 16.23 -18.54
CA ARG A 82 10.26 15.48 -18.00
C ARG A 82 9.88 14.85 -16.66
N PRO A 83 10.44 13.69 -16.28
CA PRO A 83 10.22 13.11 -14.97
C PRO A 83 10.60 14.06 -13.83
N LEU A 84 10.01 13.84 -12.65
CA LEU A 84 10.43 14.47 -11.40
C LEU A 84 11.69 13.77 -10.89
N SER A 85 12.64 14.55 -10.37
CA SER A 85 13.76 13.97 -9.61
C SER A 85 13.30 13.65 -8.18
N PRO A 86 13.94 12.68 -7.50
CA PRO A 86 13.68 12.43 -6.08
C PRO A 86 13.89 13.69 -5.21
N GLN A 87 14.90 14.50 -5.52
CA GLN A 87 15.17 15.75 -4.81
C GLN A 87 14.01 16.75 -4.96
N GLU A 88 13.53 16.99 -6.18
CA GLU A 88 12.42 17.93 -6.43
C GLU A 88 11.14 17.47 -5.71
N LEU A 89 10.88 16.17 -5.71
CA LEU A 89 9.74 15.60 -5.01
C LEU A 89 9.86 15.76 -3.48
N GLY A 90 11.04 15.50 -2.92
CA GLY A 90 11.32 15.62 -1.48
C GLY A 90 11.41 17.05 -0.95
N GLU A 91 11.61 18.05 -1.82
CA GLU A 91 11.61 19.47 -1.44
C GLU A 91 10.22 20.11 -1.53
N THR A 92 9.23 19.41 -2.09
CA THR A 92 7.86 19.91 -2.26
C THR A 92 6.98 19.48 -1.09
N PRO A 93 6.05 20.32 -0.60
CA PRO A 93 5.05 19.90 0.37
C PRO A 93 4.15 18.79 -0.19
N LEU A 94 4.11 17.63 0.48
CA LEU A 94 3.34 16.46 0.04
C LEU A 94 2.23 16.13 1.04
N ILE A 95 1.06 15.76 0.50
CA ILE A 95 0.03 15.05 1.28
C ILE A 95 0.40 13.58 1.26
N LEU A 96 0.66 13.01 2.43
CA LEU A 96 1.24 11.68 2.57
C LEU A 96 0.35 10.75 3.38
N ARG A 97 0.53 9.46 3.13
CA ARG A 97 -0.01 8.41 3.99
C ARG A 97 0.68 8.44 5.37
N GLU A 98 -0.06 7.93 6.34
CA GLU A 98 0.36 7.69 7.71
C GLU A 98 1.60 6.80 7.80
N ARG A 99 2.37 6.93 8.89
CA ARG A 99 3.47 6.00 9.18
C ARG A 99 2.92 4.59 9.37
N GLY A 100 3.67 3.59 8.93
CA GLY A 100 3.23 2.19 8.92
C GLY A 100 2.47 1.77 7.65
N SER A 101 2.11 2.71 6.77
CA SER A 101 1.60 2.40 5.43
C SER A 101 2.70 1.87 4.52
N GLY A 102 2.44 0.76 3.83
CA GLY A 102 3.33 0.21 2.80
C GLY A 102 3.64 1.19 1.68
N THR A 103 2.60 1.86 1.16
CA THR A 103 2.74 2.92 0.15
C THR A 103 3.69 4.03 0.62
N ARG A 104 3.62 4.40 1.91
CA ARG A 104 4.50 5.42 2.49
C ARG A 104 5.95 4.93 2.56
N GLN A 105 6.17 3.68 2.97
CA GLN A 105 7.50 3.08 3.02
C GLN A 105 8.19 3.06 1.65
N VAL A 106 7.44 2.71 0.59
CA VAL A 106 7.97 2.71 -0.79
C VAL A 106 8.40 4.11 -1.21
N LEU A 107 7.60 5.14 -0.92
CA LEU A 107 7.97 6.54 -1.20
C LEU A 107 9.22 6.96 -0.41
N ASP A 108 9.25 6.72 0.89
CA ASP A 108 10.37 7.12 1.75
C ASP A 108 11.68 6.46 1.29
N ALA A 109 11.63 5.19 0.87
CA ALA A 109 12.76 4.48 0.30
C ALA A 109 13.21 5.07 -1.05
N ALA A 110 12.26 5.40 -1.94
CA ALA A 110 12.57 6.03 -3.23
C ALA A 110 13.21 7.42 -3.09
N LEU A 111 12.89 8.13 -2.00
CA LEU A 111 13.47 9.43 -1.66
C LEU A 111 14.78 9.32 -0.83
N GLY A 112 15.33 8.12 -0.62
CA GLY A 112 16.58 7.92 0.09
C GLY A 112 16.49 8.09 1.61
N GLY A 113 15.38 7.68 2.23
CA GLY A 113 15.18 7.77 3.69
C GLY A 113 14.73 9.17 4.15
N TRP A 114 14.18 9.97 3.23
CA TRP A 114 13.62 11.28 3.50
C TRP A 114 12.53 11.21 4.58
N ARG A 115 12.66 12.03 5.64
CA ARG A 115 11.81 11.92 6.84
C ARG A 115 10.55 12.79 6.85
N GLY A 116 10.29 13.54 5.79
CA GLY A 116 9.20 14.52 5.73
C GLY A 116 9.41 15.63 6.76
N ARG A 117 9.70 16.85 6.30
CA ARG A 117 9.56 18.03 7.16
C ARG A 117 8.10 18.39 7.30
#